data_AF-A0A3G2G6H1-F1
#
_entry.id   AF-A0A3G2G6H1-F1
#
_cell.length_a   1.000
_cell.length_b   1.000
_cell.length_c   1.000
_cell.angle_alpha   90.00
_cell.angle_beta   90.00
_cell.angle_gamma   90.00
#
_symmetry.space_group_name_H-M   'P 1'
#
loop_
_entity.id
_entity.type
_entity.pdbx_description
1 polymer ?
#
loop_
_entity_poly.entity_id
_entity_poly.type
_entity_poly.pdbx_seq_one_letter_code
_entity_poly.pdbx_strand_id
1 'polypeptide(L)' 'MNFIDRNVSAEQVIIILAKNGVQVNEKEAKIILELLYLLSKSYNKPKEKKY' A
#
# COMPACT_ATOMS: atom_id res chain seq x y z
N MET A 1 -0.80 -5.28 -13.53
CA MET A 1 -1.91 -4.39 -13.13
C MET A 1 -1.35 -3.00 -13.00
N ASN A 2 -1.81 -2.04 -13.81
CA ASN A 2 -1.35 -0.66 -13.70
C ASN A 2 -2.10 0.01 -12.54
N PHE A 3 -1.41 0.20 -11.43
CA PHE A 3 -1.93 0.79 -10.20
C PHE A 3 -2.02 2.33 -10.29
N ILE A 4 -2.69 2.84 -11.33
CA ILE A 4 -2.73 4.28 -11.61
C ILE A 4 -3.77 5.02 -10.73
N ASP A 5 -4.79 4.33 -10.21
CA ASP A 5 -5.77 4.89 -9.26
C ASP A 5 -5.29 4.81 -7.79
N ARG A 6 -4.11 5.34 -7.47
CA ARG A 6 -3.67 5.49 -6.08
C ARG A 6 -3.86 6.93 -5.62
N ASN A 7 -4.73 7.11 -4.61
CA ASN A 7 -4.82 8.38 -3.87
C ASN A 7 -3.56 8.72 -3.07
N VAL A 8 -2.58 7.80 -2.99
CA VAL A 8 -1.35 7.96 -2.21
C VAL A 8 -0.13 7.89 -3.13
N SER A 9 0.71 8.93 -3.12
CA SER A 9 1.96 8.99 -3.90
C SER A 9 3.12 8.27 -3.20
N ALA A 10 4.16 7.90 -3.95
CA ALA A 10 5.38 7.32 -3.36
C ALA A 10 6.05 8.27 -2.36
N GLU A 11 6.00 9.58 -2.62
CA GLU A 11 6.54 10.61 -1.73
C GLU A 11 5.80 10.67 -0.39
N GLN A 12 4.48 10.56 -0.40
CA GLN A 12 3.69 10.46 0.82
C GLN A 12 4.07 9.23 1.64
N VAL A 13 4.31 8.09 0.99
CA VAL A 13 4.76 6.85 1.66
C VAL A 13 6.13 7.04 2.31
N ILE A 14 7.08 7.66 1.60
CA ILE A 14 8.41 7.97 2.14
C ILE A 14 8.28 8.85 3.40
N ILE A 15 7.48 9.92 3.34
CA ILE A 15 7.27 10.83 4.48
C ILE A 15 6.64 10.09 5.67
N ILE A 16 5.61 9.27 5.44
CA ILE A 16 4.94 8.52 6.51
C ILE A 16 5.90 7.51 7.15
N LEU A 17 6.66 6.76 6.35
CA LEU A 17 7.62 5.78 6.86
C LEU A 17 8.76 6.47 7.63
N ALA A 18 9.27 7.58 7.12
CA ALA A 18 10.31 8.36 7.79
C ALA A 18 9.86 8.89 9.16
N LYS A 19 8.60 9.36 9.26
CA LYS A 19 7.99 9.76 10.56
C LYS A 19 7.92 8.62 11.57
N ASN A 20 7.93 7.37 11.10
CA ASN A 20 7.94 6.16 11.93
C ASN A 20 9.35 5.56 12.07
N GLY A 21 10.41 6.30 11.72
CA GLY A 21 11.79 5.84 11.84
C GLY A 21 12.24 4.86 10.75
N VAL A 22 11.46 4.68 9.68
CA VAL A 22 11.78 3.79 8.56
C VAL A 22 12.17 4.63 7.35
N GLN A 23 13.47 4.69 7.05
CA GLN A 23 13.96 5.32 5.83
C GLN A 23 13.84 4.34 4.65
N VAL A 24 13.27 4.83 3.55
CA VAL A 24 13.13 4.08 2.31
C VAL A 24 13.39 4.98 1.11
N ASN A 25 13.86 4.40 0.01
CA ASN A 25 13.91 5.07 -1.29
C ASN A 25 12.58 4.92 -2.06
N GLU A 26 12.47 5.59 -3.21
CA GLU A 26 11.25 5.57 -4.03
C GLU A 26 10.86 4.17 -4.50
N LYS A 27 11.83 3.32 -4.85
CA LYS A 27 11.58 1.95 -5.30
C LYS A 27 10.98 1.10 -4.17
N GLU A 28 11.55 1.18 -2.98
CA GLU A 28 11.06 0.52 -1.77
C GLU A 28 9.67 1.01 -1.39
N ALA A 29 9.44 2.33 -1.41
CA ALA A 29 8.14 2.93 -1.14
C ALA A 29 7.05 2.41 -2.08
N LYS A 30 7.35 2.25 -3.39
CA LYS A 30 6.42 1.67 -4.36
C LYS A 30 6.06 0.21 -4.06
N ILE A 31 7.04 -0.60 -3.69
CA ILE A 31 6.85 -2.02 -3.31
C ILE A 31 5.99 -2.14 -2.04
N ILE A 32 6.28 -1.33 -1.02
CA ILE A 32 5.51 -1.31 0.23
C ILE A 32 4.07 -0.89 -0.07
N LEU A 33 3.88 0.16 -0.86
CA LEU A 33 2.56 0.63 -1.24
C LEU A 33 1.78 -0.45 -2.02
N GLU A 34 2.43 -1.17 -2.95
CA GLU A 34 1.85 -2.31 -3.65
C GLU A 34 1.36 -3.39 -2.68
N LEU A 35 2.19 -3.79 -1.72
CA LEU A 35 1.84 -4.78 -0.73
C LEU A 35 0.63 -4.34 0.11
N LEU A 36 0.63 -3.10 0.60
CA LEU A 36 -0.49 -2.57 1.40
C LEU A 36 -1.80 -2.51 0.61
N TYR A 37 -1.73 -2.18 -0.68
CA TYR A 37 -2.90 -2.22 -1.57
C TYR A 37 -3.42 -3.65 -1.80
N LEU A 38 -2.53 -4.62 -1.94
CA LEU A 38 -2.92 -6.02 -2.05
C LEU A 38 -3.63 -6.50 -0.77
N LEU A 39 -3.06 -6.16 0.39
CA LEU A 39 -3.65 -6.50 1.69
C LEU A 39 -5.02 -5.86 1.87
N SER A 40 -5.18 -4.56 1.59
CA SER A 40 -6.47 -3.87 1.75
C SER A 40 -7.56 -4.46 0.85
N LYS A 41 -7.23 -4.81 -0.40
CA LYS A 41 -8.15 -5.50 -1.31
C LYS A 41 -8.49 -6.91 -0.85
N SER A 42 -7.53 -7.63 -0.27
CA SER A 42 -7.77 -8.97 0.25
C SER A 42 -8.68 -8.96 1.49
N TYR A 43 -8.58 -7.93 2.33
CA TYR A 43 -9.40 -7.76 3.52
C TYR A 43 -10.83 -7.31 3.22
N ASN A 44 -11.03 -6.54 2.15
CA ASN A 44 -12.34 -6.08 1.70
C ASN A 44 -13.11 -7.11 0.87
N LYS A 45 -12.61 -8.35 0.71
CA LYS A 45 -13.46 -9.42 0.19
C LYS A 45 -14.52 -9.69 1.26
N PRO A 46 -15.83 -9.52 0.96
CA PRO A 46 -16.85 -9.98 1.89
C PRO A 46 -16.52 -11.44 2.20
N LYS A 47 -16.43 -11.78 3.49
CA LYS A 47 -16.37 -13.18 3.92
C LYS A 47 -17.48 -13.87 3.15
N GLU A 48 -17.14 -14.79 2.26
CA GLU A 48 -18.15 -15.63 1.61
C GLU A 48 -19.07 -16.09 2.72
N LYS A 49 -20.36 -15.75 2.60
CA LYS A 49 -21.36 -16.31 3.51
C LYS A 49 -21.18 -17.81 3.37
N LYS A 50 -20.65 -18.44 4.42
CA LYS A 50 -20.66 -19.90 4.54
C LYS A 50 -22.14 -20.26 4.57
N TYR A 51 -22.65 -20.71 3.43
CA TYR A 51 -23.95 -21.36 3.30
C TYR A 51 -23.91 -22.68 4.06
#